data_AF-A0A6P6MKS3-F1
#
_entry.id   AF-A0A6P6MKS3-F1
#
_cell.length_a   1.000
_cell.length_b   1.000
_cell.length_c   1.000
_cell.angle_alpha   90.00
_cell.angle_beta   90.00
_cell.angle_gamma   90.00
#
_symmetry.space_group_name_H-M   'P 1'
#
loop_
_entity.id
_entity.type
_entity.pdbx_description
1 polymer ?
#
loop_
_entity_poly.entity_id
_entity_poly.type
_entity_poly.pdbx_seq_one_letter_code
_entity_poly.pdbx_strand_id
1 'polypeptide(L)'
;MLKSGLNERNVLYRDKLLPDARKRYLEKMAMIGNLDPYEVPSRECTRDPDDLPPLTFPDIFVYLVCGVSAYTEAQFRNFKSMEAHVQFTNGWVHDLEAYKSPSCENTVVRTKVMHSQRLNEPPLKPWVIVSSAGKVECAHCTCMAGIAETCTHVGALLFKLEATVRIRGTKTVTDVPAYWVLPSNLSKIHPEVGYRINYTSSVAQRKTLDQRINMQPTAPAIRSRAQKLKTPPGNLEDLSPLLDTLLHHSKAVGLSGMEKYYAQYTQHTAAAPSSALPPCLAKSLYDESIDARDLSAVLLACEKHINAVSVTEEQAVAVEEYTRQQHLSSAWYDYRSGRITASKMHAVYATSLERPSHTVFTQVCYPHIQHTVSTVQTRWGISHEGDARKAYTESRAAYHTNFKIEPCGFIINSSFPEIGASPDGLTMCECCGKGCLEVKCPFKYRSCNIQQALDMKDKDFCLQLSSDNLQLKRHHRFYTQIQTQIFVTQSNHCDLVVWTENDFTVVRVFPDQEFWEPRLQKAQEFFKKVCLPELVAKYHSKDMQPHVPSEKEQ
;
A
#
# COMPACT_ATOMS: atom_id res chain seq x y z
N MET A 1 44.17 -46.76 24.03
CA MET A 1 43.11 -46.83 22.99
C MET A 1 43.43 -45.80 21.92
N LEU A 2 43.77 -46.30 20.73
CA LEU A 2 44.31 -45.52 19.61
C LEU A 2 43.29 -44.48 19.10
N LYS A 3 43.70 -43.22 19.11
CA LYS A 3 43.09 -42.16 18.30
C LYS A 3 43.36 -42.48 16.83
N SER A 4 42.35 -42.94 16.09
CA SER A 4 42.40 -42.97 14.63
C SER A 4 42.25 -41.54 14.12
N GLY A 5 43.39 -40.87 13.91
CA GLY A 5 43.46 -39.66 13.10
C GLY A 5 43.16 -40.01 11.65
N LEU A 6 41.90 -39.89 11.25
CA LEU A 6 41.50 -39.80 9.85
C LEU A 6 41.59 -38.33 9.44
N ASN A 7 42.40 -38.07 8.42
CA ASN A 7 42.59 -36.77 7.77
C ASN A 7 41.24 -36.07 7.46
N GLU A 8 40.86 -35.07 8.25
CA GLU A 8 39.70 -34.19 7.99
C GLU A 8 39.87 -33.24 6.78
N ARG A 9 40.96 -33.38 5.99
CA ARG A 9 41.36 -32.38 4.99
C ARG A 9 40.70 -32.46 3.62
N ASN A 10 39.85 -33.44 3.32
CA ASN A 10 39.24 -33.60 1.97
C ASN A 10 37.74 -33.99 1.97
N VAL A 11 36.94 -33.53 2.95
CA VAL A 11 35.48 -33.70 2.88
C VAL A 11 34.87 -32.58 2.06
N LEU A 12 34.36 -32.91 0.86
CA LEU A 12 33.67 -31.97 -0.04
C LEU A 12 32.44 -31.37 0.64
N TYR A 13 32.07 -30.15 0.26
CA TYR A 13 30.93 -29.46 0.87
C TYR A 13 29.63 -30.28 0.78
N ARG A 14 29.35 -30.85 -0.40
CA ARG A 14 28.16 -31.68 -0.67
C ARG A 14 28.04 -32.90 0.25
N ASP A 15 29.17 -33.43 0.75
CA ASP A 15 29.19 -34.61 1.61
C ASP A 15 28.86 -34.27 3.08
N LYS A 16 28.85 -32.97 3.42
CA LYS A 16 28.46 -32.45 4.73
C LYS A 16 26.95 -32.14 4.81
N LEU A 17 26.24 -32.18 3.69
CA LEU A 17 24.81 -31.91 3.63
C LEU A 17 24.00 -33.14 4.07
N LEU A 18 22.86 -32.89 4.73
CA LEU A 18 21.87 -33.93 5.00
C LEU A 18 21.37 -34.55 3.68
N PRO A 19 20.90 -35.82 3.68
CA PRO A 19 20.57 -36.55 2.46
C PRO A 19 19.67 -35.79 1.47
N ASP A 20 18.58 -35.17 1.94
CA ASP A 20 17.65 -34.42 1.08
C ASP A 20 18.29 -33.14 0.51
N ALA A 21 19.04 -32.42 1.35
CA ALA A 21 19.76 -31.23 0.93
C ALA A 21 20.89 -31.58 -0.06
N ARG A 22 21.55 -32.73 0.11
CA ARG A 22 22.57 -33.26 -0.80
C ARG A 22 21.96 -33.65 -2.14
N LYS A 23 20.81 -34.33 -2.14
CA LYS A 23 20.07 -34.66 -3.37
C LYS A 23 19.75 -33.39 -4.17
N ARG A 24 19.13 -32.39 -3.53
CA ARG A 24 18.83 -31.11 -4.16
C ARG A 24 20.09 -30.37 -4.62
N TYR A 25 21.19 -30.44 -3.86
CA TYR A 25 22.47 -29.86 -4.27
C TYR A 25 23.01 -30.49 -5.55
N LEU A 26 22.94 -31.82 -5.69
CA LEU A 26 23.35 -32.54 -6.91
C LEU A 26 22.48 -32.19 -8.12
N GLU A 27 21.17 -32.01 -7.94
CA GLU A 27 20.26 -31.54 -9.00
C GLU A 27 20.69 -30.16 -9.53
N LYS A 28 21.16 -29.26 -8.64
CA LYS A 28 21.70 -27.96 -9.06
C LYS A 28 22.97 -28.09 -9.87
N MET A 29 23.86 -28.98 -9.45
CA MET A 29 25.11 -29.24 -10.17
C MET A 29 24.83 -29.79 -11.57
N ALA A 30 23.81 -30.63 -11.74
CA ALA A 30 23.42 -31.17 -13.04
C ALA A 30 23.08 -30.06 -14.06
N MET A 31 22.55 -28.92 -13.62
CA MET A 31 22.24 -27.76 -14.47
C MET A 31 23.48 -27.05 -15.06
N ILE A 32 24.68 -27.37 -14.57
CA ILE A 32 25.95 -26.76 -14.97
C ILE A 32 27.00 -27.81 -15.33
N GLY A 33 26.58 -29.01 -15.74
CA GLY A 33 27.47 -30.09 -16.18
C GLY A 33 28.10 -30.90 -15.05
N ASN A 34 27.39 -31.04 -13.92
CA ASN A 34 27.85 -31.72 -12.70
C ASN A 34 29.08 -31.09 -12.04
N LEU A 35 29.32 -29.80 -12.31
CA LEU A 35 30.36 -29.01 -11.68
C LEU A 35 29.93 -28.57 -10.27
N ASP A 36 30.85 -28.64 -9.29
CA ASP A 36 30.62 -28.10 -7.95
C ASP A 36 31.12 -26.64 -7.88
N PRO A 37 30.23 -25.64 -7.69
CA PRO A 37 30.61 -24.23 -7.62
C PRO A 37 31.65 -23.88 -6.54
N TYR A 38 31.80 -24.69 -5.49
CA TYR A 38 32.81 -24.46 -4.45
C TYR A 38 34.19 -25.02 -4.79
N GLU A 39 34.26 -25.96 -5.73
CA GLU A 39 35.51 -26.58 -6.16
C GLU A 39 36.12 -25.86 -7.37
N VAL A 40 35.38 -24.98 -8.06
CA VAL A 40 35.89 -24.17 -9.18
C VAL A 40 37.02 -23.23 -8.70
N PRO A 41 38.26 -23.37 -9.18
CA PRO A 41 39.35 -22.47 -8.82
C PRO A 41 39.08 -21.03 -9.26
N SER A 42 39.38 -20.02 -8.42
CA SER A 42 39.16 -18.60 -8.79
C SER A 42 39.88 -18.15 -10.07
N ARG A 43 40.94 -18.84 -10.49
CA ARG A 43 41.64 -18.58 -11.78
C ARG A 43 40.82 -18.94 -13.02
N GLU A 44 39.82 -19.81 -12.87
CA GLU A 44 38.90 -20.21 -13.94
C GLU A 44 37.65 -19.32 -13.96
N CYS A 45 37.49 -18.44 -12.97
CA CYS A 45 36.42 -17.47 -12.91
C CYS A 45 36.86 -16.13 -13.52
N THR A 46 35.95 -15.50 -14.24
CA THR A 46 36.09 -14.11 -14.68
C THR A 46 35.53 -13.16 -13.63
N ARG A 47 36.13 -11.98 -13.52
CA ARG A 47 35.63 -10.84 -12.74
C ARG A 47 35.19 -9.69 -13.64
N ASP A 48 35.21 -9.91 -14.94
CA ASP A 48 34.78 -8.92 -15.92
C ASP A 48 33.26 -8.73 -15.82
N PRO A 49 32.77 -7.50 -15.57
CA PRO A 49 31.34 -7.19 -15.60
C PRO A 49 30.64 -7.57 -16.91
N ASP A 50 31.36 -7.56 -18.04
CA ASP A 50 30.81 -7.89 -19.35
C ASP A 50 30.51 -9.40 -19.49
N ASP A 51 31.11 -10.23 -18.64
CA ASP A 51 30.84 -11.66 -18.59
C ASP A 51 29.62 -12.04 -17.74
N LEU A 52 29.03 -11.09 -17.01
CA LEU A 52 27.88 -11.35 -16.15
C LEU A 52 26.59 -11.63 -16.96
N PRO A 53 25.68 -12.48 -16.47
CA PRO A 53 24.38 -12.70 -17.10
C PRO A 53 23.50 -11.43 -17.00
N PRO A 54 22.60 -11.16 -17.95
CA PRO A 54 21.81 -9.93 -18.03
C PRO A 54 20.65 -9.85 -17.02
N LEU A 55 20.93 -10.12 -15.74
CA LEU A 55 19.92 -10.14 -14.67
C LEU A 55 19.39 -8.73 -14.33
N THR A 56 18.07 -8.62 -14.24
CA THR A 56 17.34 -7.37 -13.93
C THR A 56 16.61 -7.45 -12.58
N PHE A 57 16.13 -6.30 -12.08
CA PHE A 57 15.35 -6.27 -10.83
C PHE A 57 14.09 -7.15 -10.86
N PRO A 58 13.28 -7.18 -11.94
CA PRO A 58 12.18 -8.12 -12.07
C PRO A 58 12.58 -9.59 -11.87
N ASP A 59 13.73 -10.02 -12.40
CA ASP A 59 14.22 -11.40 -12.22
C ASP A 59 14.47 -11.73 -10.75
N ILE A 60 14.99 -10.76 -9.97
CA ILE A 60 15.17 -10.90 -8.52
C ILE A 60 13.81 -11.10 -7.84
N PHE A 61 12.81 -10.30 -8.20
CA PHE A 61 11.48 -10.39 -7.61
C PHE A 61 10.81 -11.71 -7.96
N VAL A 62 10.83 -12.10 -9.24
CA VAL A 62 10.27 -13.36 -9.72
C VAL A 62 10.92 -14.53 -8.97
N TYR A 63 12.24 -14.53 -8.79
CA TYR A 63 12.93 -15.59 -8.07
C TYR A 63 12.62 -15.61 -6.56
N LEU A 64 12.80 -14.48 -5.84
CA LEU A 64 12.70 -14.46 -4.37
C LEU A 64 11.25 -14.50 -3.85
N VAL A 65 10.30 -13.96 -4.62
CA VAL A 65 8.90 -13.81 -4.18
C VAL A 65 7.99 -14.82 -4.87
N CYS A 66 8.04 -14.88 -6.20
CA CYS A 66 7.15 -15.73 -7.00
C CYS A 66 7.68 -17.16 -7.20
N GLY A 67 8.99 -17.38 -7.03
CA GLY A 67 9.63 -18.68 -7.18
C GLY A 67 9.11 -19.70 -6.18
N VAL A 68 9.22 -20.98 -6.51
CA VAL A 68 8.73 -22.09 -5.69
C VAL A 68 9.87 -22.85 -5.03
N SER A 69 9.63 -23.29 -3.80
CA SER A 69 10.57 -24.12 -3.05
C SER A 69 10.62 -25.53 -3.62
N ALA A 70 11.84 -26.01 -3.90
CA ALA A 70 12.06 -27.40 -4.32
C ALA A 70 11.70 -28.44 -3.23
N TYR A 71 11.50 -28.01 -1.98
CA TYR A 71 11.16 -28.90 -0.87
C TYR A 71 9.67 -28.91 -0.55
N THR A 72 9.01 -27.77 -0.67
CA THR A 72 7.62 -27.60 -0.21
C THR A 72 6.64 -27.34 -1.34
N GLU A 73 7.13 -27.12 -2.56
CA GLU A 73 6.37 -26.73 -3.77
C GLU A 73 5.57 -25.40 -3.64
N ALA A 74 5.47 -24.86 -2.43
CA ALA A 74 4.93 -23.55 -2.15
C ALA A 74 5.85 -22.42 -2.65
N GLN A 75 5.23 -21.29 -3.03
CA GLN A 75 5.93 -20.05 -3.33
C GLN A 75 6.78 -19.58 -2.15
N PHE A 76 7.98 -19.06 -2.42
CA PHE A 76 8.89 -18.56 -1.40
C PHE A 76 8.31 -17.39 -0.61
N ARG A 77 7.65 -16.44 -1.29
CA ARG A 77 7.12 -15.20 -0.68
C ARG A 77 8.16 -14.50 0.21
N ASN A 78 9.44 -14.55 -0.17
CA ASN A 78 10.53 -14.09 0.68
C ASN A 78 10.78 -12.59 0.53
N PHE A 79 9.81 -11.79 0.99
CA PHE A 79 9.91 -10.33 0.99
C PHE A 79 11.07 -9.81 1.85
N LYS A 80 11.49 -10.56 2.87
CA LYS A 80 12.62 -10.19 3.73
C LYS A 80 13.93 -10.13 2.94
N SER A 81 14.14 -11.07 2.02
CA SER A 81 15.34 -11.05 1.17
C SER A 81 15.33 -9.92 0.13
N MET A 82 14.20 -9.25 -0.12
CA MET A 82 14.16 -8.02 -0.92
C MET A 82 14.82 -6.82 -0.21
N GLU A 83 14.95 -6.89 1.12
CA GLU A 83 15.67 -5.90 1.92
C GLU A 83 17.19 -6.17 1.94
N ALA A 84 17.65 -7.30 1.38
CA ALA A 84 19.06 -7.68 1.39
C ALA A 84 19.97 -6.74 0.58
N HIS A 85 19.40 -5.86 -0.25
CA HIS A 85 20.12 -4.78 -0.90
C HIS A 85 20.91 -3.91 0.10
N VAL A 86 20.47 -3.84 1.37
CA VAL A 86 21.16 -3.10 2.44
C VAL A 86 22.56 -3.67 2.69
N GLN A 87 22.75 -4.98 2.61
CA GLN A 87 24.08 -5.59 2.77
C GLN A 87 25.01 -5.16 1.64
N PHE A 88 24.48 -5.06 0.41
CA PHE A 88 25.22 -4.55 -0.73
C PHE A 88 25.55 -3.05 -0.56
N THR A 89 24.59 -2.20 -0.21
CA THR A 89 24.83 -0.76 -0.03
C THR A 89 25.82 -0.47 1.09
N ASN A 90 25.86 -1.32 2.12
CA ASN A 90 26.81 -1.23 3.22
C ASN A 90 28.21 -1.76 2.87
N GLY A 91 28.44 -2.24 1.64
CA GLY A 91 29.74 -2.78 1.21
C GLY A 91 30.05 -4.19 1.74
N TRP A 92 29.05 -4.92 2.23
CA TRP A 92 29.24 -6.26 2.83
C TRP A 92 29.26 -7.40 1.81
N VAL A 93 29.03 -7.07 0.54
CA VAL A 93 29.07 -8.01 -0.60
C VAL A 93 30.35 -7.75 -1.38
N HIS A 94 31.23 -8.75 -1.38
CA HIS A 94 32.51 -8.71 -2.09
C HIS A 94 32.31 -8.71 -3.62
N ASP A 95 33.43 -8.62 -4.35
CA ASP A 95 33.43 -8.71 -5.81
C ASP A 95 32.79 -10.02 -6.30
N LEU A 96 32.12 -9.92 -7.46
CA LEU A 96 31.48 -11.04 -8.11
C LEU A 96 32.54 -11.84 -8.89
N GLU A 97 32.44 -13.16 -8.81
CA GLU A 97 33.16 -14.08 -9.68
C GLU A 97 32.13 -14.85 -10.51
N ALA A 98 32.32 -14.86 -11.83
CA ALA A 98 31.47 -15.60 -12.74
C ALA A 98 32.21 -16.77 -13.38
N TYR A 99 31.50 -17.85 -13.62
CA TYR A 99 31.99 -19.02 -14.33
C TYR A 99 30.91 -19.45 -15.34
N LYS A 100 31.28 -19.46 -16.62
CA LYS A 100 30.44 -19.97 -17.70
C LYS A 100 30.81 -21.42 -17.95
N SER A 101 29.88 -22.34 -17.70
CA SER A 101 30.15 -23.76 -17.94
C SER A 101 30.23 -24.02 -19.45
N PRO A 102 31.27 -24.70 -19.97
CA PRO A 102 31.35 -25.06 -21.38
C PRO A 102 30.21 -26.00 -21.84
N SER A 103 29.49 -26.60 -20.90
CA SER A 103 28.49 -27.64 -21.13
C SER A 103 27.04 -27.12 -21.21
N CYS A 104 26.79 -25.84 -20.90
CA CYS A 104 25.44 -25.26 -20.90
C CYS A 104 25.47 -23.74 -21.05
N GLU A 105 24.33 -23.13 -21.33
CA GLU A 105 24.20 -21.65 -21.39
C GLU A 105 24.12 -20.96 -20.02
N ASN A 106 24.13 -21.71 -18.93
CA ASN A 106 24.02 -21.17 -17.59
C ASN A 106 25.37 -20.61 -17.09
N THR A 107 25.29 -19.47 -16.41
CA THR A 107 26.41 -18.82 -15.73
C THR A 107 26.26 -18.99 -14.22
N VAL A 108 27.31 -19.49 -13.57
CA VAL A 108 27.43 -19.50 -12.11
C VAL A 108 28.01 -18.16 -11.69
N VAL A 109 27.32 -17.44 -10.81
CA VAL A 109 27.84 -16.22 -10.18
C VAL A 109 27.98 -16.48 -8.69
N ARG A 110 29.16 -16.21 -8.13
CA ARG A 110 29.46 -16.41 -6.70
C ARG A 110 30.13 -15.18 -6.10
N THR A 111 30.03 -15.05 -4.78
CA THR A 111 30.70 -13.99 -4.02
C THR A 111 30.89 -14.40 -2.56
N LYS A 112 31.40 -13.47 -1.75
CA LYS A 112 31.49 -13.56 -0.29
C LYS A 112 30.62 -12.47 0.33
N VAL A 113 29.85 -12.83 1.36
CA VAL A 113 28.94 -11.90 2.06
C VAL A 113 29.15 -11.98 3.56
N MET A 114 29.33 -10.84 4.22
CA MET A 114 29.50 -10.80 5.68
C MET A 114 28.24 -11.22 6.43
N HIS A 115 28.41 -11.78 7.63
CA HIS A 115 27.31 -12.04 8.56
C HIS A 115 26.76 -10.73 9.13
N SER A 116 25.44 -10.61 9.29
CA SER A 116 24.84 -9.40 9.87
C SER A 116 24.96 -9.30 11.40
N GLN A 117 25.06 -10.44 12.09
CA GLN A 117 25.10 -10.51 13.57
C GLN A 117 26.44 -11.03 14.11
N ARG A 118 27.28 -11.62 13.26
CA ARG A 118 28.54 -12.26 13.65
C ARG A 118 29.69 -11.71 12.80
N LEU A 119 29.96 -10.42 12.95
CA LEU A 119 30.89 -9.65 12.10
C LEU A 119 32.34 -10.19 12.09
N ASN A 120 32.71 -11.02 13.08
CA ASN A 120 34.03 -11.63 13.19
C ASN A 120 34.11 -13.03 12.54
N GLU A 121 32.99 -13.64 12.15
CA GLU A 121 32.99 -14.92 11.46
C GLU A 121 33.43 -14.74 9.98
N PRO A 122 34.07 -15.76 9.38
CA PRO A 122 34.41 -15.73 7.96
C PRO A 122 33.17 -15.48 7.08
N PRO A 123 33.29 -14.66 6.02
CA PRO A 123 32.18 -14.41 5.11
C PRO A 123 31.58 -15.70 4.54
N LEU A 124 30.25 -15.69 4.40
CA LEU A 124 29.48 -16.76 3.79
C LEU A 124 29.66 -16.73 2.28
N LYS A 125 29.51 -17.88 1.63
CA LYS A 125 29.80 -18.05 0.21
C LYS A 125 28.52 -18.40 -0.55
N PRO A 126 27.65 -17.42 -0.87
CA PRO A 126 26.53 -17.65 -1.76
C PRO A 126 26.98 -17.79 -3.22
N TRP A 127 26.23 -18.59 -3.97
CA TRP A 127 26.29 -18.65 -5.43
C TRP A 127 24.89 -18.81 -6.01
N VAL A 128 24.73 -18.37 -7.26
CA VAL A 128 23.49 -18.46 -8.05
C VAL A 128 23.81 -19.02 -9.43
N ILE A 129 22.86 -19.73 -10.02
CA ILE A 129 22.89 -20.16 -11.43
C ILE A 129 21.89 -19.28 -12.17
N VAL A 130 22.36 -18.59 -13.20
CA VAL A 130 21.55 -17.67 -14.00
C VAL A 130 21.67 -18.07 -15.46
N SER A 131 20.53 -18.15 -16.14
CA SER A 131 20.47 -18.44 -17.57
C SER A 131 21.04 -17.29 -18.42
N SER A 132 21.27 -17.57 -19.70
CA SER A 132 21.65 -16.57 -20.72
C SER A 132 20.64 -15.42 -20.84
N ALA A 133 19.38 -15.67 -20.49
CA ALA A 133 18.29 -14.67 -20.48
C ALA A 133 18.24 -13.79 -19.21
N GLY A 134 19.02 -14.09 -18.17
CA GLY A 134 18.99 -13.35 -16.89
C GLY A 134 18.09 -13.96 -15.81
N LYS A 135 17.31 -14.99 -16.14
CA LYS A 135 16.50 -15.75 -15.18
C LYS A 135 17.37 -16.53 -14.20
N VAL A 136 17.08 -16.42 -12.90
CA VAL A 136 17.73 -17.19 -11.83
C VAL A 136 17.11 -18.58 -11.75
N GLU A 137 17.90 -19.62 -11.99
CA GLU A 137 17.44 -21.02 -11.97
C GLU A 137 17.49 -21.62 -10.56
N CYS A 138 18.56 -21.33 -9.81
CA CYS A 138 18.66 -21.71 -8.40
C CYS A 138 19.77 -20.94 -7.69
N ALA A 139 19.85 -21.14 -6.37
CA ALA A 139 20.93 -20.63 -5.57
C ALA A 139 21.33 -21.57 -4.44
N HIS A 140 22.44 -21.25 -3.82
CA HIS A 140 22.85 -21.87 -2.58
C HIS A 140 23.75 -20.94 -1.76
N CYS A 141 23.85 -21.21 -0.47
CA CYS A 141 24.73 -20.47 0.43
C CYS A 141 25.22 -21.38 1.55
N THR A 142 26.42 -21.13 2.06
CA THR A 142 26.99 -21.85 3.20
C THR A 142 26.33 -21.51 4.55
N CYS A 143 25.34 -20.61 4.57
CA CYS A 143 24.65 -20.22 5.81
C CYS A 143 23.62 -21.28 6.24
N MET A 144 23.17 -21.21 7.49
CA MET A 144 22.16 -22.14 8.04
C MET A 144 20.87 -22.20 7.20
N ALA A 145 20.44 -21.07 6.62
CA ALA A 145 19.25 -20.98 5.76
C ALA A 145 19.56 -21.19 4.27
N GLY A 146 20.79 -21.55 3.90
CA GLY A 146 21.23 -21.60 2.51
C GLY A 146 20.63 -22.76 1.70
N ILE A 147 20.12 -23.78 2.39
CA ILE A 147 19.38 -24.89 1.81
C ILE A 147 18.08 -24.40 1.17
N ALA A 148 17.46 -23.33 1.70
CA ALA A 148 16.23 -22.74 1.19
C ALA A 148 16.42 -21.84 -0.04
N GLU A 149 17.65 -21.67 -0.53
CA GLU A 149 17.99 -20.98 -1.79
C GLU A 149 17.63 -19.49 -1.89
N THR A 150 17.03 -18.91 -0.84
CA THR A 150 16.55 -17.52 -0.84
C THR A 150 17.01 -16.74 0.38
N CYS A 151 18.06 -17.19 1.09
CA CYS A 151 18.55 -16.48 2.27
C CYS A 151 19.01 -15.04 1.94
N THR A 152 19.17 -14.20 2.96
CA THR A 152 19.57 -12.80 2.78
C THR A 152 20.90 -12.64 2.02
N HIS A 153 21.84 -13.57 2.17
CA HIS A 153 23.11 -13.56 1.43
C HIS A 153 22.93 -13.81 -0.07
N VAL A 154 21.96 -14.67 -0.45
CA VAL A 154 21.58 -14.86 -1.86
C VAL A 154 20.94 -13.58 -2.40
N GLY A 155 20.00 -12.98 -1.65
CA GLY A 155 19.42 -11.69 -2.03
C GLY A 155 20.47 -10.60 -2.22
N ALA A 156 21.45 -10.51 -1.31
CA ALA A 156 22.54 -9.54 -1.39
C ALA A 156 23.44 -9.75 -2.63
N LEU A 157 23.74 -11.01 -2.98
CA LEU A 157 24.43 -11.35 -4.22
C LEU A 157 23.63 -10.87 -5.44
N LEU A 158 22.34 -11.21 -5.51
CA LEU A 158 21.46 -10.84 -6.62
C LEU A 158 21.40 -9.32 -6.83
N PHE A 159 21.30 -8.53 -5.76
CA PHE A 159 21.31 -7.06 -5.86
C PHE A 159 22.67 -6.50 -6.31
N LYS A 160 23.79 -7.06 -5.87
CA LYS A 160 25.12 -6.67 -6.38
C LYS A 160 25.26 -7.01 -7.86
N LEU A 161 24.74 -8.17 -8.29
CA LEU A 161 24.74 -8.61 -9.68
C LEU A 161 23.93 -7.67 -10.57
N GLU A 162 22.67 -7.40 -10.21
CA GLU A 162 21.82 -6.43 -10.93
C GLU A 162 22.49 -5.06 -11.04
N ALA A 163 23.01 -4.52 -9.93
CA ALA A 163 23.63 -3.20 -9.94
C ALA A 163 24.87 -3.17 -10.85
N THR A 164 25.67 -4.24 -10.85
CA THR A 164 26.85 -4.35 -11.72
C THR A 164 26.46 -4.45 -13.20
N VAL A 165 25.43 -5.24 -13.50
CA VAL A 165 24.87 -5.41 -14.86
C VAL A 165 24.18 -4.14 -15.36
N ARG A 166 23.56 -3.36 -14.49
CA ARG A 166 22.96 -2.07 -14.84
C ARG A 166 24.00 -1.00 -15.16
N ILE A 167 25.15 -1.03 -14.49
CA ILE A 167 26.21 -0.03 -14.68
C ILE A 167 27.12 -0.38 -15.87
N ARG A 168 27.33 -1.67 -16.19
CA ARG A 168 28.22 -2.06 -17.30
C ARG A 168 27.80 -1.36 -18.61
N GLY A 169 28.74 -0.71 -19.28
CA GLY A 169 28.49 0.02 -20.53
C GLY A 169 27.87 1.43 -20.46
N THR A 170 27.55 1.97 -19.26
CA THR A 170 26.97 3.33 -19.10
C THR A 170 27.99 4.45 -18.87
N LYS A 171 29.25 4.14 -18.50
CA LYS A 171 30.31 5.15 -18.27
C LYS A 171 31.53 4.89 -19.16
N THR A 172 32.06 5.95 -19.77
CA THR A 172 33.23 5.89 -20.66
C THR A 172 34.52 5.72 -19.86
N VAL A 173 35.39 4.91 -20.44
CA VAL A 173 36.64 4.36 -19.91
C VAL A 173 37.67 5.47 -19.70
N THR A 174 38.10 5.67 -18.45
CA THR A 174 39.46 6.13 -18.16
C THR A 174 40.16 4.94 -17.50
N ASP A 175 40.75 4.09 -18.35
CA ASP A 175 41.62 2.94 -18.11
C ASP A 175 41.30 1.91 -17.01
N VAL A 176 40.18 2.00 -16.29
CA VAL A 176 39.72 0.94 -15.39
C VAL A 176 38.19 0.85 -15.36
N PRO A 177 37.59 -0.36 -15.28
CA PRO A 177 36.14 -0.54 -15.11
C PRO A 177 35.55 0.38 -14.04
N ALA A 178 34.30 0.80 -14.19
CA ALA A 178 33.63 1.78 -13.33
C ALA A 178 33.30 1.27 -11.90
N TYR A 179 34.25 0.62 -11.22
CA TYR A 179 34.08 0.01 -9.89
C TYR A 179 33.93 1.05 -8.78
N TRP A 180 34.35 2.31 -8.98
CA TRP A 180 34.18 3.41 -8.01
C TRP A 180 32.73 3.87 -7.80
N VAL A 181 31.79 3.47 -8.67
CA VAL A 181 30.36 3.79 -8.48
C VAL A 181 29.72 2.87 -7.44
N LEU A 182 30.22 1.65 -7.31
CA LEU A 182 29.72 0.66 -6.37
C LEU A 182 30.36 0.86 -4.98
N PRO A 183 29.65 0.51 -3.90
CA PRO A 183 30.24 0.50 -2.56
C PRO A 183 31.50 -0.37 -2.51
N SER A 184 32.54 0.15 -1.84
CA SER A 184 33.79 -0.58 -1.59
C SER A 184 33.56 -1.77 -0.67
N ASN A 185 34.29 -2.86 -0.91
CA ASN A 185 34.20 -4.07 -0.11
C ASN A 185 34.76 -3.82 1.30
N LEU A 186 33.93 -4.06 2.32
CA LEU A 186 34.38 -4.12 3.71
C LEU A 186 34.81 -5.54 4.04
N SER A 187 36.04 -5.69 4.52
CA SER A 187 36.59 -6.97 4.96
C SER A 187 36.38 -7.22 6.46
N LYS A 188 36.33 -6.14 7.25
CA LYS A 188 36.06 -6.13 8.70
C LYS A 188 35.35 -4.84 9.09
N ILE A 189 34.45 -4.94 10.06
CA ILE A 189 33.83 -3.77 10.69
C ILE A 189 34.57 -3.51 12.00
N HIS A 190 35.15 -2.33 12.13
CA HIS A 190 35.79 -1.90 13.36
C HIS A 190 34.80 -1.09 14.22
N PRO A 191 34.82 -1.26 15.55
CA PRO A 191 34.05 -0.40 16.43
C PRO A 191 34.55 1.05 16.32
N GLU A 192 33.62 2.00 16.35
CA GLU A 192 33.92 3.42 16.21
C GLU A 192 33.14 4.24 17.25
N VAL A 193 33.70 5.38 17.65
CA VAL A 193 33.08 6.28 18.62
C VAL A 193 31.82 6.92 18.04
N GLY A 194 30.76 6.99 18.83
CA GLY A 194 29.39 7.26 18.34
C GLY A 194 29.23 8.51 17.46
N TYR A 195 30.00 9.57 17.68
CA TYR A 195 29.92 10.81 16.88
C TYR A 195 30.65 10.75 15.53
N ARG A 196 31.48 9.72 15.31
CA ARG A 196 32.14 9.43 14.02
C ARG A 196 31.38 8.42 13.18
N ILE A 197 30.37 7.76 13.75
CA ILE A 197 29.51 6.82 13.02
C ILE A 197 28.61 7.59 12.07
N ASN A 198 28.60 7.18 10.81
CA ASN A 198 27.67 7.70 9.81
C ASN A 198 26.29 7.04 9.98
N TYR A 199 25.32 7.77 10.54
CA TYR A 199 23.93 7.31 10.71
C TYR A 199 23.03 7.56 9.49
N THR A 200 23.60 7.84 8.31
CA THR A 200 22.81 7.95 7.08
C THR A 200 22.02 6.67 6.87
N SER A 201 20.69 6.78 6.75
CA SER A 201 19.83 5.61 6.60
C SER A 201 20.17 4.84 5.32
N SER A 202 19.97 3.52 5.35
CA SER A 202 20.18 2.66 4.17
C SER A 202 19.34 3.09 2.97
N VAL A 203 18.14 3.63 3.22
CA VAL A 203 17.27 4.21 2.18
C VAL A 203 17.92 5.44 1.52
N ALA A 204 18.51 6.34 2.32
CA ALA A 204 19.21 7.50 1.79
C ALA A 204 20.48 7.09 1.03
N GLN A 205 21.25 6.13 1.57
CA GLN A 205 22.44 5.58 0.91
C GLN A 205 22.08 4.92 -0.44
N ARG A 206 20.99 4.15 -0.49
CA ARG A 206 20.47 3.56 -1.73
C ARG A 206 20.06 4.64 -2.73
N LYS A 207 19.32 5.65 -2.30
CA LYS A 207 18.90 6.76 -3.18
C LYS A 207 20.11 7.48 -3.77
N THR A 208 21.14 7.76 -2.97
CA THR A 208 22.39 8.35 -3.44
C THR A 208 23.12 7.42 -4.42
N LEU A 209 23.16 6.11 -4.15
CA LEU A 209 23.76 5.14 -5.06
C LEU A 209 23.02 5.10 -6.40
N ASP A 210 21.70 4.99 -6.40
CA ASP A 210 20.88 4.98 -7.62
C ASP A 210 21.04 6.27 -8.42
N GLN A 211 21.13 7.43 -7.76
CA GLN A 211 21.46 8.70 -8.42
C GLN A 211 22.85 8.65 -9.08
N ARG A 212 23.89 8.16 -8.38
CA ARG A 212 25.24 8.03 -8.94
C ARG A 212 25.31 7.06 -10.12
N ILE A 213 24.47 6.03 -10.12
CA ILE A 213 24.32 5.06 -11.21
C ILE A 213 23.64 5.73 -12.42
N ASN A 214 22.62 6.55 -12.20
CA ASN A 214 21.78 7.10 -13.27
C ASN A 214 22.31 8.41 -13.91
N MET A 215 23.34 9.09 -13.37
CA MET A 215 23.90 10.31 -13.97
C MET A 215 24.80 10.01 -15.20
N GLN A 216 24.53 10.67 -16.33
CA GLN A 216 25.37 10.64 -17.54
C GLN A 216 26.58 11.60 -17.43
N PRO A 217 27.78 11.27 -17.96
CA PRO A 217 28.93 12.17 -17.99
C PRO A 217 28.78 13.27 -19.06
N THR A 218 29.20 14.50 -18.72
CA THR A 218 29.16 15.70 -19.57
C THR A 218 30.41 15.94 -20.43
N ALA A 219 31.23 14.92 -20.74
CA ALA A 219 32.44 15.11 -21.54
C ALA A 219 32.52 14.16 -22.76
N PRO A 220 32.97 14.63 -23.95
CA PRO A 220 33.13 13.80 -25.12
C PRO A 220 34.39 12.92 -25.00
N ALA A 221 34.22 11.60 -24.93
CA ALA A 221 35.33 10.64 -24.87
C ALA A 221 35.56 9.92 -26.20
N ILE A 222 36.84 9.72 -26.53
CA ILE A 222 37.36 9.04 -27.72
C ILE A 222 36.97 7.55 -27.66
N ARG A 223 36.41 7.03 -28.77
CA ARG A 223 35.84 5.68 -28.86
C ARG A 223 36.92 4.65 -29.21
N SER A 224 37.25 3.73 -28.30
CA SER A 224 37.68 2.38 -28.70
C SER A 224 36.45 1.47 -28.75
N ARG A 225 36.34 0.72 -29.84
CA ARG A 225 35.13 0.05 -30.31
C ARG A 225 34.93 -1.29 -29.59
N ALA A 226 34.66 -1.29 -28.29
CA ALA A 226 34.03 -2.45 -27.64
C ALA A 226 32.52 -2.42 -27.95
N GLN A 227 31.97 -3.47 -28.56
CA GLN A 227 30.52 -3.60 -28.76
C GLN A 227 29.84 -3.51 -27.39
N LYS A 228 29.07 -2.44 -27.14
CA LYS A 228 28.22 -2.36 -25.94
C LYS A 228 27.27 -3.57 -25.96
N LEU A 229 27.50 -4.56 -25.09
CA LEU A 229 26.50 -5.58 -24.78
C LEU A 229 25.33 -4.87 -24.10
N LYS A 230 24.33 -4.50 -24.88
CA LYS A 230 23.04 -4.04 -24.34
C LYS A 230 22.36 -5.26 -23.74
N THR A 231 21.97 -5.15 -22.47
CA THR A 231 20.98 -6.06 -21.88
C THR A 231 19.78 -6.11 -22.85
N PRO A 232 19.39 -7.29 -23.37
CA PRO A 232 18.24 -7.37 -24.25
C PRO A 232 17.01 -6.79 -23.52
N PRO A 233 16.18 -5.98 -24.17
CA PRO A 233 14.97 -5.48 -23.54
C PRO A 233 14.10 -6.69 -23.19
N GLY A 234 13.87 -6.92 -21.89
CA GLY A 234 12.96 -7.96 -21.42
C GLY A 234 11.59 -7.78 -22.06
N ASN A 235 10.93 -8.88 -22.43
CA ASN A 235 9.59 -8.80 -22.98
C ASN A 235 8.60 -8.45 -21.84
N LEU A 236 7.44 -7.89 -22.18
CA LEU A 236 6.46 -7.50 -21.17
C LEU A 236 5.80 -8.70 -20.48
N GLU A 237 5.78 -9.86 -21.16
CA GLU A 237 5.18 -11.09 -20.64
C GLU A 237 5.96 -11.65 -19.44
N ASP A 238 7.30 -11.56 -19.47
CA ASP A 238 8.22 -11.98 -18.41
C ASP A 238 7.98 -11.18 -17.11
N LEU A 239 7.41 -9.98 -17.22
CA LEU A 239 7.07 -9.12 -16.08
C LEU A 239 5.70 -9.42 -15.47
N SER A 240 4.87 -10.27 -16.09
CA SER A 240 3.49 -10.53 -15.66
C SER A 240 3.37 -10.85 -14.16
N PRO A 241 4.19 -11.73 -13.55
CA PRO A 241 4.07 -12.03 -12.12
C PRO A 241 4.26 -10.80 -11.22
N LEU A 242 5.18 -9.91 -11.58
CA LEU A 242 5.41 -8.65 -10.86
C LEU A 242 4.24 -7.68 -11.09
N LEU A 243 3.79 -7.53 -12.33
CA LEU A 243 2.70 -6.61 -12.69
C LEU A 243 1.36 -7.03 -12.07
N ASP A 244 1.05 -8.33 -12.06
CA ASP A 244 -0.14 -8.90 -11.40
C ASP A 244 -0.07 -8.66 -9.88
N THR A 245 1.11 -8.82 -9.27
CA THR A 245 1.29 -8.52 -7.84
C THR A 245 1.06 -7.03 -7.54
N LEU A 246 1.58 -6.13 -8.38
CA LEU A 246 1.37 -4.69 -8.26
C LEU A 246 -0.10 -4.30 -8.42
N LEU A 247 -0.82 -4.97 -9.32
CA LEU A 247 -2.24 -4.76 -9.55
C LEU A 247 -3.07 -5.10 -8.31
N HIS A 248 -2.87 -6.29 -7.75
CA HIS A 248 -3.65 -6.78 -6.62
C HIS A 248 -3.33 -6.09 -5.29
N HIS A 249 -2.05 -5.76 -5.05
CA HIS A 249 -1.62 -5.29 -3.73
C HIS A 249 -1.43 -3.77 -3.63
N SER A 250 -1.06 -3.08 -4.71
CA SER A 250 -0.75 -1.65 -4.66
C SER A 250 -1.57 -0.80 -5.63
N LYS A 251 -2.33 -1.40 -6.55
CA LYS A 251 -3.06 -0.72 -7.64
C LYS A 251 -2.16 0.33 -8.31
N ALA A 252 -0.94 -0.04 -8.65
CA ALA A 252 0.07 0.87 -9.16
C ALA A 252 -0.46 1.67 -10.37
N VAL A 253 -0.41 3.00 -10.31
CA VAL A 253 -1.01 3.89 -11.34
C VAL A 253 -0.45 3.63 -12.74
N GLY A 254 0.82 3.25 -12.85
CA GLY A 254 1.44 2.95 -14.15
C GLY A 254 0.77 1.81 -14.94
N LEU A 255 0.02 0.92 -14.27
CA LEU A 255 -0.71 -0.16 -14.93
C LEU A 255 -1.97 0.35 -15.66
N SER A 256 -2.48 1.55 -15.35
CA SER A 256 -3.67 2.11 -16.01
C SER A 256 -3.45 2.41 -17.49
N GLY A 257 -2.20 2.62 -17.91
CA GLY A 257 -1.83 2.86 -19.31
C GLY A 257 -1.52 1.58 -20.09
N MET A 258 -1.67 0.40 -19.48
CA MET A 258 -1.31 -0.87 -20.11
C MET A 258 -2.56 -1.61 -20.57
N GLU A 259 -2.62 -2.01 -21.84
CA GLU A 259 -3.79 -2.66 -22.45
C GLU A 259 -4.28 -3.92 -21.72
N LYS A 260 -3.38 -4.67 -21.08
CA LYS A 260 -3.77 -5.85 -20.26
C LYS A 260 -4.46 -5.47 -18.95
N TYR A 261 -4.18 -4.29 -18.39
CA TYR A 261 -4.56 -3.93 -17.01
C TYR A 261 -5.50 -2.72 -16.93
N TYR A 262 -5.60 -1.89 -17.98
CA TYR A 262 -6.36 -0.63 -17.97
C TYR A 262 -7.82 -0.81 -17.56
N ALA A 263 -8.45 -1.93 -17.94
CA ALA A 263 -9.86 -2.22 -17.62
C ALA A 263 -10.15 -2.21 -16.10
N GLN A 264 -9.15 -2.52 -15.27
CA GLN A 264 -9.29 -2.49 -13.80
C GLN A 264 -9.13 -1.07 -13.22
N TYR A 265 -8.67 -0.11 -14.03
CA TYR A 265 -8.49 1.30 -13.68
C TYR A 265 -9.51 2.22 -14.35
N THR A 266 -10.06 1.81 -15.49
CA THR A 266 -11.25 2.44 -16.05
C THR A 266 -12.38 2.16 -15.08
N GLN A 267 -12.66 3.17 -14.26
CA GLN A 267 -13.84 3.17 -13.41
C GLN A 267 -15.05 2.81 -14.29
N HIS A 268 -15.92 1.97 -13.77
CA HIS A 268 -17.29 1.86 -14.23
C HIS A 268 -17.95 3.23 -13.99
N THR A 269 -17.63 4.23 -14.81
CA THR A 269 -18.46 5.40 -14.94
C THR A 269 -19.74 4.86 -15.56
N ALA A 270 -20.75 4.65 -14.71
CA ALA A 270 -22.11 4.53 -15.20
C ALA A 270 -22.32 5.69 -16.19
N ALA A 271 -23.00 5.45 -17.32
CA ALA A 271 -23.37 6.56 -18.18
C ALA A 271 -24.10 7.59 -17.31
N ALA A 272 -23.70 8.87 -17.42
CA ALA A 272 -24.33 9.94 -16.65
C ALA A 272 -25.86 9.84 -16.86
N PRO A 273 -26.67 9.91 -15.78
CA PRO A 273 -28.12 9.81 -15.90
C PRO A 273 -28.66 10.88 -16.85
N SER A 274 -29.83 10.61 -17.47
CA SER A 274 -30.44 11.53 -18.44
C SER A 274 -30.87 12.88 -17.83
N SER A 275 -31.04 12.94 -16.51
CA SER A 275 -31.30 14.16 -15.73
C SER A 275 -30.00 14.92 -15.46
N ALA A 276 -30.05 16.25 -15.52
CA ALA A 276 -28.89 17.10 -15.26
C ALA A 276 -28.39 16.92 -13.81
N LEU A 277 -27.18 16.35 -13.65
CA LEU A 277 -26.50 16.26 -12.37
C LEU A 277 -26.15 17.67 -11.84
N PRO A 278 -26.20 17.90 -10.51
CA PRO A 278 -25.77 19.18 -9.94
C PRO A 278 -24.23 19.33 -10.06
N PRO A 279 -23.72 20.57 -10.01
CA PRO A 279 -22.27 20.80 -9.97
C PRO A 279 -21.64 20.24 -8.68
N CYS A 280 -20.41 19.76 -8.79
CA CYS A 280 -19.63 19.30 -7.65
C CYS A 280 -19.01 20.49 -6.91
N LEU A 281 -19.37 20.71 -5.64
CA LEU A 281 -19.01 21.93 -4.88
C LEU A 281 -17.51 22.25 -4.92
N ALA A 282 -16.65 21.28 -4.58
CA ALA A 282 -15.20 21.51 -4.55
C ALA A 282 -14.57 21.78 -5.92
N LYS A 283 -15.21 21.35 -7.02
CA LYS A 283 -14.74 21.59 -8.39
C LYS A 283 -15.29 22.89 -8.97
N SER A 284 -16.45 23.36 -8.49
CA SER A 284 -17.18 24.47 -9.09
C SER A 284 -17.08 25.79 -8.33
N LEU A 285 -16.75 25.77 -7.03
CA LEU A 285 -16.82 26.96 -6.18
C LEU A 285 -15.49 27.73 -6.06
N TYR A 286 -14.36 27.10 -6.36
CA TYR A 286 -13.05 27.75 -6.21
C TYR A 286 -12.87 28.86 -7.24
N ASP A 287 -12.53 30.06 -6.77
CA ASP A 287 -12.20 31.21 -7.59
C ASP A 287 -10.82 31.75 -7.17
N GLU A 288 -9.86 31.64 -8.08
CA GLU A 288 -8.47 32.05 -7.85
C GLU A 288 -8.32 33.57 -7.72
N SER A 289 -9.28 34.36 -8.21
CA SER A 289 -9.25 35.82 -8.11
C SER A 289 -9.54 36.35 -6.70
N ILE A 290 -10.06 35.50 -5.80
CA ILE A 290 -10.39 35.88 -4.43
C ILE A 290 -9.14 35.76 -3.56
N ASP A 291 -8.72 36.88 -2.97
CA ASP A 291 -7.65 36.87 -1.97
C ASP A 291 -8.17 36.26 -0.66
N ALA A 292 -7.65 35.07 -0.32
CA ALA A 292 -7.94 34.38 0.91
C ALA A 292 -7.54 35.17 2.18
N ARG A 293 -6.70 36.20 2.07
CA ARG A 293 -6.32 37.05 3.21
C ARG A 293 -7.37 38.12 3.52
N ASP A 294 -8.24 38.44 2.57
CA ASP A 294 -9.32 39.40 2.74
C ASP A 294 -10.61 38.67 3.13
N LEU A 295 -10.87 38.61 4.44
CA LEU A 295 -12.07 37.98 4.99
C LEU A 295 -13.36 38.61 4.42
N SER A 296 -13.38 39.91 4.13
CA SER A 296 -14.56 40.59 3.57
C SER A 296 -14.85 40.10 2.15
N ALA A 297 -13.82 40.00 1.31
CA ALA A 297 -13.94 39.47 -0.04
C ALA A 297 -14.39 38.00 -0.05
N VAL A 298 -13.85 37.18 0.85
CA VAL A 298 -14.22 35.77 0.99
C VAL A 298 -15.69 35.63 1.40
N LEU A 299 -16.15 36.39 2.39
CA LEU A 299 -17.54 36.34 2.85
C LEU A 299 -18.52 36.80 1.75
N LEU A 300 -18.19 37.86 1.02
CA LEU A 300 -19.00 38.34 -0.11
C LEU A 300 -19.12 37.28 -1.21
N ALA A 301 -18.04 36.56 -1.50
CA ALA A 301 -18.07 35.46 -2.46
C ALA A 301 -18.89 34.26 -1.95
N CYS A 302 -18.77 33.93 -0.67
CA CYS A 302 -19.61 32.90 -0.04
C CYS A 302 -21.11 33.20 -0.20
N GLU A 303 -21.52 34.45 0.00
CA GLU A 303 -22.92 34.87 -0.20
C GLU A 303 -23.37 34.71 -1.66
N LYS A 304 -22.53 35.06 -2.63
CA LYS A 304 -22.84 34.87 -4.06
C LYS A 304 -23.01 33.39 -4.42
N HIS A 305 -22.21 32.51 -3.81
CA HIS A 305 -22.20 31.08 -4.12
C HIS A 305 -23.19 30.25 -3.30
N ILE A 306 -23.93 30.83 -2.36
CA ILE A 306 -24.88 30.10 -1.51
C ILE A 306 -25.94 29.34 -2.33
N ASN A 307 -26.40 29.92 -3.45
CA ASN A 307 -27.40 29.32 -4.33
C ASN A 307 -26.83 28.18 -5.19
N ALA A 308 -25.52 28.16 -5.45
CA ALA A 308 -24.86 27.10 -6.18
C ALA A 308 -24.74 25.80 -5.37
N VAL A 309 -25.01 25.87 -4.05
CA VAL A 309 -25.03 24.73 -3.13
C VAL A 309 -26.37 23.99 -3.19
N SER A 310 -27.45 24.64 -3.63
CA SER A 310 -28.78 24.06 -3.72
C SER A 310 -28.84 22.85 -4.65
N VAL A 311 -29.60 21.83 -4.25
CA VAL A 311 -29.78 20.59 -5.00
C VAL A 311 -31.26 20.24 -5.00
N THR A 312 -31.87 20.07 -6.17
CA THR A 312 -33.27 19.63 -6.27
C THR A 312 -33.44 18.16 -5.87
N GLU A 313 -34.65 17.70 -5.64
CA GLU A 313 -34.90 16.27 -5.32
C GLU A 313 -34.49 15.37 -6.50
N GLU A 314 -34.78 15.78 -7.74
CA GLU A 314 -34.40 15.05 -8.94
C GLU A 314 -32.88 14.96 -9.09
N GLN A 315 -32.16 16.04 -8.78
CA GLN A 315 -30.71 16.06 -8.77
C GLN A 315 -30.13 15.16 -7.68
N ALA A 316 -30.72 15.16 -6.48
CA ALA A 316 -30.28 14.30 -5.39
C ALA A 316 -30.46 12.81 -5.74
N VAL A 317 -31.59 12.44 -6.35
CA VAL A 317 -31.85 11.09 -6.86
C VAL A 317 -30.82 10.71 -7.94
N ALA A 318 -30.57 11.60 -8.91
CA ALA A 318 -29.59 11.35 -9.96
C ALA A 318 -28.17 11.13 -9.41
N VAL A 319 -27.76 11.89 -8.39
CA VAL A 319 -26.45 11.71 -7.72
C VAL A 319 -26.39 10.37 -7.00
N GLU A 320 -27.45 9.98 -6.28
CA GLU A 320 -27.52 8.68 -5.60
C GLU A 320 -27.31 7.55 -6.61
N GLU A 321 -28.08 7.53 -7.70
CA GLU A 321 -28.01 6.52 -8.75
C GLU A 321 -26.62 6.44 -9.38
N TYR A 322 -26.07 7.59 -9.76
CA TYR A 322 -24.76 7.71 -10.38
C TYR A 322 -23.61 7.25 -9.46
N THR A 323 -23.85 7.21 -8.15
CA THR A 323 -22.83 6.92 -7.14
C THR A 323 -23.08 5.64 -6.33
N ARG A 324 -23.98 4.75 -6.76
CA ARG A 324 -24.31 3.45 -6.10
C ARG A 324 -23.12 2.51 -5.89
N GLN A 325 -22.07 2.66 -6.69
CA GLN A 325 -20.79 1.94 -6.53
C GLN A 325 -19.96 2.44 -5.32
N GLN A 326 -20.41 3.50 -4.64
CA GLN A 326 -19.80 4.12 -3.47
C GLN A 326 -18.28 4.30 -3.60
N HIS A 327 -17.50 3.68 -2.72
CA HIS A 327 -16.03 3.82 -2.65
C HIS A 327 -15.30 3.38 -3.93
N LEU A 328 -15.95 2.65 -4.83
CA LEU A 328 -15.40 2.26 -6.13
C LEU A 328 -15.56 3.36 -7.19
N SER A 329 -16.38 4.39 -6.95
CA SER A 329 -16.69 5.48 -7.87
C SER A 329 -15.97 6.77 -7.46
N SER A 330 -15.20 7.39 -8.37
CA SER A 330 -14.65 8.74 -8.12
C SER A 330 -15.74 9.78 -7.92
N ALA A 331 -16.82 9.69 -8.69
CA ALA A 331 -17.95 10.59 -8.60
C ALA A 331 -18.56 10.61 -7.20
N TRP A 332 -18.57 9.46 -6.49
CA TRP A 332 -19.03 9.40 -5.11
C TRP A 332 -18.20 10.31 -4.20
N TYR A 333 -16.88 10.36 -4.37
CA TYR A 333 -16.02 11.29 -3.64
C TYR A 333 -16.22 12.74 -4.10
N ASP A 334 -16.42 12.97 -5.40
CA ASP A 334 -16.64 14.31 -5.95
C ASP A 334 -17.90 14.96 -5.36
N TYR A 335 -19.01 14.21 -5.30
CA TYR A 335 -20.27 14.71 -4.75
C TYR A 335 -20.27 14.83 -3.21
N ARG A 336 -19.44 14.04 -2.53
CA ARG A 336 -19.16 14.18 -1.09
C ARG A 336 -18.28 15.39 -0.76
N SER A 337 -17.46 15.84 -1.71
CA SER A 337 -16.50 16.91 -1.48
C SER A 337 -17.20 18.23 -1.15
N GLY A 338 -16.90 18.77 0.02
CA GLY A 338 -17.53 19.97 0.55
C GLY A 338 -18.83 19.71 1.34
N ARG A 339 -19.32 18.46 1.42
CA ARG A 339 -20.53 18.11 2.18
C ARG A 339 -20.20 17.35 3.45
N ILE A 340 -20.90 17.66 4.53
CA ILE A 340 -20.75 17.04 5.83
C ILE A 340 -21.42 15.66 5.79
N THR A 341 -20.60 14.63 5.63
CA THR A 341 -21.09 13.26 5.55
C THR A 341 -21.42 12.68 6.93
N ALA A 342 -22.35 11.73 7.01
CA ALA A 342 -22.70 11.02 8.24
C ALA A 342 -21.46 10.53 9.04
N SER A 343 -20.47 9.95 8.36
CA SER A 343 -19.23 9.45 8.98
C SER A 343 -18.33 10.55 9.60
N LYS A 344 -18.52 11.82 9.20
CA LYS A 344 -17.73 12.97 9.67
C LYS A 344 -18.52 13.88 10.62
N MET A 345 -19.84 13.71 10.70
CA MET A 345 -20.72 14.54 11.53
C MET A 345 -20.27 14.61 13.00
N HIS A 346 -19.84 13.49 13.58
CA HIS A 346 -19.35 13.48 14.96
C HIS A 346 -18.11 14.37 15.17
N ALA A 347 -17.16 14.34 14.22
CA ALA A 347 -15.96 15.15 14.29
C ALA A 347 -16.24 16.63 14.03
N VAL A 348 -17.20 16.93 13.13
CA VAL A 348 -17.70 18.29 12.88
C VAL A 348 -18.40 18.87 14.11
N TYR A 349 -19.16 18.05 14.83
CA TYR A 349 -19.80 18.49 16.06
C TYR A 349 -18.79 18.79 17.18
N ALA A 350 -17.73 17.98 17.28
CA ALA A 350 -16.69 18.12 18.29
C ALA A 350 -15.69 19.25 18.01
N THR A 351 -15.52 19.69 16.75
CA THR A 351 -14.54 20.72 16.40
C THR A 351 -15.05 22.14 16.70
N SER A 352 -14.12 23.04 16.99
CA SER A 352 -14.40 24.48 17.07
C SER A 352 -14.77 25.04 15.69
N LEU A 353 -15.64 26.05 15.66
CA LEU A 353 -15.95 26.83 14.45
C LEU A 353 -14.91 27.93 14.21
N GLU A 354 -14.39 28.54 15.27
CA GLU A 354 -13.37 29.60 15.18
C GLU A 354 -12.00 29.03 14.81
N ARG A 355 -11.63 27.90 15.41
CA ARG A 355 -10.37 27.18 15.17
C ARG A 355 -10.63 25.73 14.74
N PRO A 356 -11.15 25.50 13.52
CA PRO A 356 -11.49 24.16 13.07
C PRO A 356 -10.25 23.26 12.99
N SER A 357 -10.40 22.00 13.36
CA SER A 357 -9.33 21.01 13.18
C SER A 357 -9.01 20.88 11.70
N HIS A 358 -7.73 21.03 11.36
CA HIS A 358 -7.23 20.91 9.98
C HIS A 358 -7.67 19.59 9.35
N THR A 359 -7.46 18.50 10.08
CA THR A 359 -7.87 17.16 9.67
C THR A 359 -9.37 17.07 9.40
N VAL A 360 -10.23 17.72 10.20
CA VAL A 360 -11.69 17.64 10.02
C VAL A 360 -12.14 18.37 8.77
N PHE A 361 -11.77 19.64 8.58
CA PHE A 361 -12.23 20.38 7.40
C PHE A 361 -11.61 19.82 6.11
N THR A 362 -10.35 19.37 6.15
CA THR A 362 -9.70 18.74 4.98
C THR A 362 -10.45 17.48 4.57
N GLN A 363 -10.90 16.67 5.53
CA GLN A 363 -11.66 15.44 5.27
C GLN A 363 -13.07 15.70 4.72
N VAL A 364 -13.67 16.84 5.05
CA VAL A 364 -14.99 17.25 4.56
C VAL A 364 -14.86 17.87 3.16
N CYS A 365 -13.93 18.81 2.97
CA CYS A 365 -13.74 19.52 1.70
C CYS A 365 -13.07 18.64 0.63
N TYR A 366 -12.15 17.75 1.00
CA TYR A 366 -11.27 17.01 0.09
C TYR A 366 -11.17 15.50 0.45
N PRO A 367 -12.28 14.75 0.42
CA PRO A 367 -12.31 13.34 0.81
C PRO A 367 -11.41 12.42 -0.03
N HIS A 368 -11.04 12.81 -1.26
CA HIS A 368 -10.14 12.06 -2.14
C HIS A 368 -8.75 11.81 -1.54
N ILE A 369 -8.26 12.70 -0.67
CA ILE A 369 -6.91 12.62 -0.09
C ILE A 369 -6.76 11.39 0.81
N GLN A 370 -7.85 10.83 1.35
CA GLN A 370 -7.80 9.70 2.29
C GLN A 370 -7.74 8.33 1.62
N HIS A 371 -8.02 8.22 0.31
CA HIS A 371 -8.14 6.94 -0.38
C HIS A 371 -6.80 6.16 -0.47
N THR A 372 -5.68 6.81 -0.13
CA THR A 372 -4.34 6.22 -0.15
C THR A 372 -3.98 5.43 1.12
N VAL A 373 -4.80 5.47 2.19
CA VAL A 373 -4.49 4.81 3.47
C VAL A 373 -5.37 3.58 3.70
N SER A 374 -4.84 2.40 3.37
CA SER A 374 -5.50 1.10 3.60
C SER A 374 -5.00 0.46 4.91
N THR A 375 -5.81 0.50 5.96
CA THR A 375 -5.49 -0.14 7.25
C THR A 375 -5.95 -1.60 7.29
N VAL A 376 -5.42 -2.39 8.23
CA VAL A 376 -5.90 -3.78 8.45
C VAL A 376 -7.38 -3.79 8.81
N GLN A 377 -7.82 -2.83 9.61
CA GLN A 377 -9.20 -2.68 10.05
C GLN A 377 -10.15 -2.33 8.89
N THR A 378 -9.72 -1.44 7.98
CA THR A 378 -10.50 -1.08 6.78
C THR A 378 -10.64 -2.27 5.85
N ARG A 379 -9.55 -3.00 5.57
CA ARG A 379 -9.58 -4.21 4.72
C ARG A 379 -10.47 -5.30 5.31
N TRP A 380 -10.37 -5.51 6.63
CA TRP A 380 -11.23 -6.43 7.36
C TRP A 380 -12.72 -6.08 7.22
N GLY A 381 -13.06 -4.80 7.39
CA GLY A 381 -14.43 -4.32 7.24
C GLY A 381 -14.98 -4.59 5.85
N ILE A 382 -14.23 -4.21 4.81
CA ILE A 382 -14.63 -4.40 3.40
C ILE A 382 -14.79 -5.89 3.07
N SER A 383 -13.89 -6.77 3.53
CA SER A 383 -13.95 -8.19 3.18
C SER A 383 -15.12 -8.94 3.82
N HIS A 384 -15.62 -8.48 4.97
CA HIS A 384 -16.69 -9.17 5.73
C HIS A 384 -18.03 -8.43 5.71
N GLU A 385 -18.13 -7.26 5.06
CA GLU A 385 -19.40 -6.54 4.92
C GLU A 385 -20.46 -7.41 4.23
N GLY A 386 -20.06 -8.19 3.22
CA GLY A 386 -20.92 -9.14 2.53
C GLY A 386 -21.46 -10.25 3.46
N ASP A 387 -20.61 -10.80 4.32
CA ASP A 387 -21.00 -11.84 5.29
C ASP A 387 -22.01 -11.30 6.30
N ALA A 388 -21.73 -10.11 6.84
CA ALA A 388 -22.61 -9.44 7.80
C ALA A 388 -23.97 -9.09 7.17
N ARG A 389 -23.98 -8.60 5.93
CA ARG A 389 -25.22 -8.29 5.19
C ARG A 389 -26.03 -9.55 4.91
N LYS A 390 -25.38 -10.66 4.56
CA LYS A 390 -26.02 -11.95 4.35
C LYS A 390 -26.69 -12.45 5.63
N ALA A 391 -25.95 -12.49 6.74
CA ALA A 391 -26.47 -12.90 8.04
C ALA A 391 -27.67 -12.04 8.48
N TYR A 392 -27.57 -10.72 8.27
CA TYR A 392 -28.68 -9.79 8.52
C TYR A 392 -29.90 -10.11 7.67
N THR A 393 -29.74 -10.26 6.35
CA THR A 393 -30.85 -10.54 5.42
C THR A 393 -31.58 -11.82 5.80
N GLU A 394 -30.85 -12.90 6.05
CA GLU A 394 -31.41 -14.20 6.46
C GLU A 394 -32.16 -14.08 7.79
N SER A 395 -31.60 -13.36 8.77
CA SER A 395 -32.22 -13.17 10.09
C SER A 395 -33.52 -12.37 10.03
N ARG A 396 -33.64 -11.40 9.10
CA ARG A 396 -34.80 -10.49 9.01
C ARG A 396 -35.91 -11.03 8.14
N ALA A 397 -35.59 -11.79 7.08
CA ALA A 397 -36.58 -12.34 6.17
C ALA A 397 -37.65 -13.21 6.89
N ALA A 398 -37.30 -13.83 8.02
CA ALA A 398 -38.22 -14.65 8.82
C ALA A 398 -39.27 -13.84 9.61
N TYR A 399 -39.03 -12.56 9.88
CA TYR A 399 -39.86 -11.73 10.77
C TYR A 399 -40.49 -10.52 10.09
N HIS A 400 -40.17 -10.28 8.81
CA HIS A 400 -40.60 -9.10 8.07
C HIS A 400 -41.28 -9.49 6.75
N THR A 401 -42.46 -8.92 6.49
CA THR A 401 -43.21 -9.11 5.24
C THR A 401 -42.62 -8.27 4.12
N ASN A 402 -42.38 -8.89 2.96
CA ASN A 402 -41.84 -8.23 1.75
C ASN A 402 -40.56 -7.42 2.02
N PHE A 403 -39.70 -7.95 2.89
CA PHE A 403 -38.44 -7.32 3.27
C PHE A 403 -37.47 -7.25 2.09
N LYS A 404 -36.98 -6.05 1.80
CA LYS A 404 -35.98 -5.77 0.76
C LYS A 404 -34.84 -4.95 1.33
N ILE A 405 -33.65 -5.19 0.80
CA ILE A 405 -32.46 -4.37 1.02
C ILE A 405 -31.94 -3.96 -0.35
N GLU A 406 -31.86 -2.65 -0.60
CA GLU A 406 -31.34 -2.09 -1.84
C GLU A 406 -30.00 -1.40 -1.59
N PRO A 407 -29.02 -1.55 -2.50
CA PRO A 407 -27.80 -0.75 -2.45
C PRO A 407 -28.16 0.72 -2.74
N CYS A 408 -27.38 1.63 -2.16
CA CYS A 408 -27.54 3.06 -2.41
C CYS A 408 -26.20 3.78 -2.58
N GLY A 409 -26.21 4.88 -3.33
CA GLY A 409 -25.06 5.75 -3.50
C GLY A 409 -24.96 6.83 -2.42
N PHE A 410 -24.55 8.02 -2.83
CA PHE A 410 -24.51 9.20 -1.98
C PHE A 410 -25.83 9.97 -2.07
N ILE A 411 -26.55 10.00 -0.95
CA ILE A 411 -27.83 10.68 -0.80
C ILE A 411 -27.53 12.08 -0.23
N ILE A 412 -27.97 13.11 -0.95
CA ILE A 412 -27.93 14.51 -0.52
C ILE A 412 -29.32 14.86 0.02
N ASN A 413 -29.38 15.53 1.18
CA ASN A 413 -30.66 16.04 1.66
C ASN A 413 -30.97 17.36 0.92
N SER A 414 -31.99 17.40 0.08
CA SER A 414 -32.32 18.59 -0.72
C SER A 414 -32.73 19.82 0.12
N SER A 415 -33.25 19.62 1.34
CA SER A 415 -33.55 20.72 2.27
C SER A 415 -32.31 21.22 3.03
N PHE A 416 -31.29 20.37 3.16
CA PHE A 416 -30.02 20.67 3.81
C PHE A 416 -28.85 20.17 2.94
N PRO A 417 -28.59 20.77 1.77
CA PRO A 417 -27.68 20.23 0.76
C PRO A 417 -26.22 20.14 1.19
N GLU A 418 -25.86 20.80 2.29
CA GLU A 418 -24.58 20.69 2.98
C GLU A 418 -24.38 19.35 3.70
N ILE A 419 -25.43 18.53 3.86
CA ILE A 419 -25.39 17.23 4.56
C ILE A 419 -25.71 16.10 3.58
N GLY A 420 -24.99 14.99 3.72
CA GLY A 420 -25.29 13.78 2.95
C GLY A 420 -24.83 12.49 3.63
N ALA A 421 -25.27 11.36 3.09
CA ALA A 421 -24.98 10.04 3.64
C ALA A 421 -24.93 8.97 2.56
N SER A 422 -24.16 7.92 2.82
CA SER A 422 -24.22 6.64 2.11
C SER A 422 -24.34 5.55 3.15
N PRO A 423 -25.56 5.14 3.53
CA PRO A 423 -25.72 3.96 4.36
C PRO A 423 -25.27 2.70 3.59
N ASP A 424 -25.05 1.62 4.31
CA ASP A 424 -24.63 0.35 3.70
C ASP A 424 -25.79 -0.28 2.92
N GLY A 425 -27.05 0.05 3.24
CA GLY A 425 -28.21 -0.23 2.41
C GLY A 425 -29.46 0.53 2.84
N LEU A 426 -30.46 0.55 1.96
CA LEU A 426 -31.81 1.01 2.27
C LEU A 426 -32.70 -0.20 2.47
N THR A 427 -33.43 -0.24 3.59
CA THR A 427 -34.35 -1.32 3.91
C THR A 427 -35.78 -0.88 3.68
N MET A 428 -36.62 -1.80 3.21
CA MET A 428 -38.04 -1.57 3.03
C MET A 428 -38.80 -2.83 3.42
N CYS A 429 -39.83 -2.69 4.25
CA CYS A 429 -40.79 -3.75 4.53
C CYS A 429 -42.15 -3.16 4.89
N GLU A 430 -43.22 -3.92 4.71
CA GLU A 430 -44.58 -3.43 4.96
C GLU A 430 -44.84 -3.14 6.45
N CYS A 431 -44.20 -3.89 7.34
CA CYS A 431 -44.43 -3.75 8.78
C CYS A 431 -43.66 -2.59 9.44
N CYS A 432 -42.51 -2.17 8.91
CA CYS A 432 -41.67 -1.11 9.51
C CYS A 432 -41.47 0.11 8.60
N GLY A 433 -41.87 0.02 7.33
CA GLY A 433 -41.64 1.04 6.32
C GLY A 433 -40.17 1.14 5.91
N LYS A 434 -39.77 2.36 5.51
CA LYS A 434 -38.43 2.70 5.07
C LYS A 434 -37.44 2.73 6.25
N GLY A 435 -36.33 2.03 6.12
CA GLY A 435 -35.20 2.06 7.04
C GLY A 435 -33.88 2.20 6.29
N CYS A 436 -32.80 2.33 7.04
CA CYS A 436 -31.44 2.18 6.52
C CYS A 436 -30.64 1.16 7.32
N LEU A 437 -29.54 0.71 6.74
CA LEU A 437 -28.66 -0.33 7.28
C LEU A 437 -27.26 0.25 7.47
N GLU A 438 -26.69 0.03 8.65
CA GLU A 438 -25.29 0.32 8.95
C GLU A 438 -24.63 -0.96 9.44
N VAL A 439 -23.56 -1.39 8.78
CA VAL A 439 -22.80 -2.59 9.05
C VAL A 439 -21.46 -2.22 9.68
N LYS A 440 -21.09 -2.93 10.74
CA LYS A 440 -19.80 -2.80 11.42
C LYS A 440 -19.21 -4.16 11.73
N CYS A 441 -18.03 -4.39 11.18
CA CYS A 441 -17.21 -5.58 11.42
C CYS A 441 -15.95 -5.15 12.21
N PRO A 442 -15.99 -5.01 13.54
CA PRO A 442 -14.88 -4.43 14.29
C PRO A 442 -13.71 -5.40 14.45
N PHE A 443 -12.61 -5.14 13.73
CA PHE A 443 -11.40 -5.98 13.75
C PHE A 443 -10.85 -6.29 15.15
N LYS A 444 -10.95 -5.33 16.10
CA LYS A 444 -10.49 -5.50 17.50
C LYS A 444 -11.20 -6.64 18.22
N TYR A 445 -12.48 -6.87 17.92
CA TYR A 445 -13.34 -7.87 18.57
C TYR A 445 -13.69 -9.03 17.64
N ARG A 446 -12.98 -9.18 16.50
CA ARG A 446 -13.31 -10.13 15.44
C ARG A 446 -13.48 -11.58 15.92
N SER A 447 -12.71 -12.00 16.91
CA SER A 447 -12.74 -13.36 17.45
C SER A 447 -13.50 -13.47 18.78
N CYS A 448 -14.22 -12.41 19.18
CA CYS A 448 -15.11 -12.43 20.33
C CYS A 448 -16.56 -12.69 19.88
N ASN A 449 -17.38 -13.30 20.71
CA ASN A 449 -18.83 -13.12 20.60
C ASN A 449 -19.25 -11.75 21.18
N ILE A 450 -20.50 -11.33 20.96
CA ILE A 450 -20.95 -9.99 21.38
C ILE A 450 -20.91 -9.84 22.91
N GLN A 451 -21.26 -10.88 23.67
CA GLN A 451 -21.22 -10.84 25.13
C GLN A 451 -19.80 -10.65 25.66
N GLN A 452 -18.83 -11.38 25.11
CA GLN A 452 -17.41 -11.22 25.45
C GLN A 452 -16.92 -9.80 25.14
N ALA A 453 -17.33 -9.22 24.00
CA ALA A 453 -16.96 -7.85 23.65
C ALA A 453 -17.56 -6.82 24.62
N LEU A 454 -18.78 -7.04 25.13
CA LEU A 454 -19.39 -6.23 26.19
C LEU A 454 -18.63 -6.36 27.51
N ASP A 455 -18.28 -7.59 27.90
CA ASP A 455 -17.62 -7.90 29.17
C ASP A 455 -16.22 -7.29 29.29
N MET A 456 -15.56 -7.01 28.16
CA MET A 456 -14.29 -6.27 28.11
C MET A 456 -14.40 -4.83 28.64
N LYS A 457 -15.62 -4.27 28.74
CA LYS A 457 -15.90 -2.88 29.18
C LYS A 457 -15.07 -1.82 28.45
N ASP A 458 -14.77 -2.11 27.20
CA ASP A 458 -13.98 -1.22 26.36
C ASP A 458 -14.81 0.01 25.95
N LYS A 459 -14.21 1.19 26.07
CA LYS A 459 -14.85 2.45 25.66
C LYS A 459 -15.06 2.50 24.15
N ASP A 460 -14.22 1.82 23.38
CA ASP A 460 -14.27 1.79 21.92
C ASP A 460 -15.35 0.84 21.36
N PHE A 461 -15.85 -0.11 22.16
CA PHE A 461 -16.94 -0.98 21.70
C PHE A 461 -18.23 -0.18 21.63
N CYS A 462 -18.98 -0.29 20.53
CA CYS A 462 -20.11 0.60 20.28
C CYS A 462 -21.36 0.26 21.10
N LEU A 463 -21.54 -0.99 21.53
CA LEU A 463 -22.76 -1.43 22.21
C LEU A 463 -22.63 -1.42 23.73
N GLN A 464 -23.76 -1.33 24.41
CA GLN A 464 -23.90 -1.43 25.86
C GLN A 464 -25.22 -2.13 26.22
N LEU A 465 -25.25 -2.80 27.38
CA LEU A 465 -26.49 -3.31 27.97
C LEU A 465 -27.13 -2.20 28.83
N SER A 466 -28.41 -1.96 28.63
CA SER A 466 -29.21 -1.01 29.42
C SER A 466 -30.58 -1.58 29.67
N SER A 467 -30.97 -1.68 30.93
CA SER A 467 -32.26 -2.27 31.34
C SER A 467 -32.52 -3.60 30.63
N ASP A 468 -31.50 -4.47 30.62
CA ASP A 468 -31.46 -5.78 29.97
C ASP A 468 -31.63 -5.81 28.44
N ASN A 469 -31.61 -4.65 27.77
CA ASN A 469 -31.64 -4.54 26.32
C ASN A 469 -30.28 -4.08 25.77
N LEU A 470 -29.85 -4.72 24.69
CA LEU A 470 -28.63 -4.33 23.97
C LEU A 470 -28.91 -3.09 23.11
N GLN A 471 -28.11 -2.04 23.29
CA GLN A 471 -28.28 -0.79 22.58
C GLN A 471 -26.95 -0.15 22.17
N LEU A 472 -27.00 0.74 21.18
CA LEU A 472 -25.88 1.56 20.77
C LEU A 472 -25.62 2.67 21.80
N LYS A 473 -24.37 2.84 22.23
CA LYS A 473 -23.96 3.94 23.13
C LYS A 473 -24.28 5.30 22.50
N ARG A 474 -25.12 6.11 23.15
CA ARG A 474 -25.54 7.46 22.67
C ARG A 474 -24.36 8.42 22.44
N HIS A 475 -23.27 8.27 23.20
CA HIS A 475 -22.05 9.08 23.07
C HIS A 475 -21.06 8.55 22.03
N HIS A 476 -21.30 7.36 21.46
CA HIS A 476 -20.39 6.77 20.50
C HIS A 476 -20.57 7.41 19.10
N ARG A 477 -19.49 7.56 18.35
CA ARG A 477 -19.48 8.18 17.01
C ARG A 477 -20.48 7.58 16.03
N PHE A 478 -20.72 6.26 16.11
CA PHE A 478 -21.70 5.57 15.26
C PHE A 478 -23.13 6.02 15.54
N TYR A 479 -23.47 6.43 16.77
CA TYR A 479 -24.80 6.97 17.05
C TYR A 479 -25.03 8.27 16.30
N THR A 480 -24.03 9.16 16.28
CA THR A 480 -24.10 10.39 15.48
C THR A 480 -24.22 10.09 13.98
N GLN A 481 -23.42 9.15 13.48
CA GLN A 481 -23.46 8.74 12.08
C GLN A 481 -24.84 8.19 11.69
N ILE A 482 -25.41 7.30 12.50
CA ILE A 482 -26.71 6.68 12.26
C ILE A 482 -27.82 7.72 12.29
N GLN A 483 -27.83 8.63 13.28
CA GLN A 483 -28.82 9.72 13.31
C GLN A 483 -28.73 10.59 12.05
N THR A 484 -27.53 10.86 11.53
CA THR A 484 -27.38 11.56 10.24
C THR A 484 -27.92 10.75 9.07
N GLN A 485 -27.69 9.44 9.01
CA GLN A 485 -28.23 8.58 7.96
C GLN A 485 -29.76 8.54 8.00
N ILE A 486 -30.36 8.35 9.18
CA ILE A 486 -31.81 8.38 9.38
C ILE A 486 -32.39 9.68 8.84
N PHE A 487 -31.81 10.82 9.22
CA PHE A 487 -32.26 12.14 8.78
C PHE A 487 -32.11 12.36 7.27
N VAL A 488 -30.93 12.08 6.70
CA VAL A 488 -30.64 12.31 5.27
C VAL A 488 -31.50 11.41 4.39
N THR A 489 -31.69 10.16 4.79
CA THR A 489 -32.48 9.19 4.01
C THR A 489 -33.97 9.28 4.27
N GLN A 490 -34.41 10.13 5.21
CA GLN A 490 -35.80 10.20 5.68
C GLN A 490 -36.34 8.81 6.07
N SER A 491 -35.51 8.04 6.77
CA SER A 491 -35.85 6.69 7.22
C SER A 491 -36.54 6.73 8.57
N ASN A 492 -37.40 5.74 8.84
CA ASN A 492 -38.08 5.61 10.14
C ASN A 492 -37.15 5.07 11.24
N HIS A 493 -36.08 4.38 10.85
CA HIS A 493 -35.10 3.76 11.73
C HIS A 493 -33.83 3.41 10.95
N CYS A 494 -32.78 3.04 11.68
CA CYS A 494 -31.61 2.37 11.14
C CYS A 494 -31.33 1.10 11.91
N ASP A 495 -31.08 0.00 11.20
CA ASP A 495 -30.61 -1.24 11.81
C ASP A 495 -29.07 -1.26 11.78
N LEU A 496 -28.45 -1.22 12.96
CA LEU A 496 -27.01 -1.40 13.14
C LEU A 496 -26.69 -2.89 13.27
N VAL A 497 -25.97 -3.43 12.31
CA VAL A 497 -25.42 -4.78 12.36
C VAL A 497 -23.99 -4.72 12.88
N VAL A 498 -23.74 -5.40 14.00
CA VAL A 498 -22.38 -5.62 14.52
C VAL A 498 -22.05 -7.10 14.34
N TRP A 499 -21.05 -7.37 13.51
CA TRP A 499 -20.69 -8.73 13.11
C TRP A 499 -19.24 -9.07 13.50
N THR A 500 -19.04 -10.27 14.03
CA THR A 500 -17.75 -10.88 14.34
C THR A 500 -17.71 -12.29 13.74
N GLU A 501 -16.53 -12.95 13.76
CA GLU A 501 -16.38 -14.32 13.25
C GLU A 501 -17.24 -15.34 14.02
N ASN A 502 -17.59 -15.02 15.27
CA ASN A 502 -18.23 -15.95 16.21
C ASN A 502 -19.69 -15.60 16.51
N ASP A 503 -20.16 -14.41 16.15
CA ASP A 503 -21.48 -13.91 16.52
C ASP A 503 -21.89 -12.69 15.68
N PHE A 504 -23.18 -12.39 15.65
CA PHE A 504 -23.66 -11.11 15.14
C PHE A 504 -24.92 -10.65 15.87
N THR A 505 -25.11 -9.34 15.91
CA THR A 505 -26.30 -8.75 16.51
C THR A 505 -26.82 -7.58 15.68
N VAL A 506 -28.11 -7.30 15.86
CA VAL A 506 -28.80 -6.21 15.18
C VAL A 506 -29.43 -5.32 16.25
N VAL A 507 -29.08 -4.04 16.23
CA VAL A 507 -29.63 -3.03 17.12
C VAL A 507 -30.38 -2.01 16.29
N ARG A 508 -31.69 -1.91 16.48
CA ARG A 508 -32.52 -0.90 15.83
C ARG A 508 -32.40 0.44 16.55
N VAL A 509 -32.08 1.49 15.81
CA VAL A 509 -31.97 2.86 16.29
C VAL A 509 -33.05 3.71 15.63
N PHE A 510 -33.80 4.46 16.45
CA PHE A 510 -34.86 5.35 16.00
C PHE A 510 -34.38 6.82 15.92
N PRO A 511 -35.07 7.68 15.16
CA PRO A 511 -34.80 9.12 15.17
C PRO A 511 -34.81 9.69 16.59
N ASP A 512 -33.79 10.47 16.92
CA ASP A 512 -33.63 11.15 18.21
C ASP A 512 -33.50 12.66 17.95
N GLN A 513 -34.65 13.34 17.95
CA GLN A 513 -34.74 14.75 17.54
C GLN A 513 -33.94 15.67 18.47
N GLU A 514 -34.06 15.49 19.78
CA GLU A 514 -33.31 16.27 20.79
C GLU A 514 -31.80 16.11 20.61
N PHE A 515 -31.34 14.91 20.26
CA PHE A 515 -29.94 14.68 19.94
C PHE A 515 -29.54 15.34 18.62
N TRP A 516 -30.40 15.25 17.60
CA TRP A 516 -30.07 15.66 16.24
C TRP A 516 -30.04 17.17 16.03
N GLU A 517 -30.99 17.92 16.60
CA GLU A 517 -31.16 19.36 16.35
C GLU A 517 -29.87 20.19 16.59
N PRO A 518 -29.17 20.05 17.73
CA PRO A 518 -27.93 20.80 17.96
C PRO A 518 -26.81 20.45 16.96
N ARG A 519 -26.83 19.22 16.43
CA ARG A 519 -25.83 18.74 15.46
C ARG A 519 -26.11 19.27 14.07
N LEU A 520 -27.37 19.33 13.68
CA LEU A 520 -27.81 19.99 12.44
C LEU A 520 -27.41 21.47 12.45
N GLN A 521 -27.72 22.20 13.53
CA GLN A 521 -27.35 23.61 13.66
C GLN A 521 -25.83 23.81 13.57
N LYS A 522 -25.06 22.99 14.30
CA LYS A 522 -23.58 23.05 14.25
C LYS A 522 -23.04 22.71 12.85
N ALA A 523 -23.63 21.75 12.14
CA ALA A 523 -23.25 21.39 10.79
C ALA A 523 -23.50 22.54 9.80
N GLN A 524 -24.64 23.22 9.89
CA GLN A 524 -24.96 24.40 9.08
C GLN A 524 -23.95 25.53 9.31
N GLU A 525 -23.62 25.81 10.58
CA GLU A 525 -22.61 26.81 10.90
C GLU A 525 -21.22 26.40 10.42
N PHE A 526 -20.85 25.12 10.56
CA PHE A 526 -19.57 24.60 10.07
C PHE A 526 -19.47 24.71 8.55
N PHE A 527 -20.55 24.40 7.83
CA PHE A 527 -20.56 24.56 6.38
C PHE A 527 -20.35 26.02 5.99
N LYS A 528 -21.13 26.94 6.55
CA LYS A 528 -21.07 28.38 6.22
C LYS A 528 -19.76 29.05 6.62
N LYS A 529 -19.24 28.75 7.83
CA LYS A 529 -18.07 29.43 8.40
C LYS A 529 -16.74 28.75 8.06
N VAL A 530 -16.74 27.47 7.68
CA VAL A 530 -15.52 26.69 7.46
C VAL A 530 -15.46 26.11 6.05
N CYS A 531 -16.48 25.35 5.65
CA CYS A 531 -16.42 24.66 4.34
C CYS A 531 -16.49 25.65 3.19
N LEU A 532 -17.45 26.57 3.19
CA LEU A 532 -17.67 27.49 2.08
C LEU A 532 -16.47 28.43 1.84
N PRO A 533 -15.88 29.08 2.87
CA PRO A 533 -14.63 29.84 2.71
C PRO A 533 -13.46 29.01 2.18
N GLU A 534 -13.35 27.76 2.62
CA GLU A 534 -12.31 26.83 2.14
C GLU A 534 -12.51 26.44 0.68
N LEU A 535 -13.76 26.15 0.27
CA LEU A 535 -14.07 25.75 -1.10
C LEU A 535 -13.93 26.91 -2.09
N VAL A 536 -14.29 28.13 -1.68
CA VAL A 536 -14.28 29.32 -2.53
C VAL A 536 -12.86 29.89 -2.68
N ALA A 537 -12.10 29.99 -1.59
CA ALA A 537 -10.81 30.71 -1.59
C ALA A 537 -9.63 29.94 -0.98
N LYS A 538 -9.84 28.72 -0.46
CA LYS A 538 -8.85 27.97 0.35
C LYS A 538 -8.42 28.74 1.60
N TYR A 539 -9.38 29.43 2.23
CA TYR A 539 -9.18 30.32 3.37
C TYR A 539 -8.37 29.67 4.50
N HIS A 540 -8.75 28.47 4.95
CA HIS A 540 -8.10 27.82 6.08
C HIS A 540 -6.78 27.14 5.71
N SER A 541 -6.64 26.68 4.46
CA SER A 541 -5.42 26.02 3.99
C SER A 541 -4.27 27.00 3.69
N LYS A 542 -4.56 28.27 3.32
CA LYS A 542 -3.53 29.28 2.98
C LYS A 542 -2.92 29.99 4.21
N ASP A 543 -3.69 30.17 5.28
CA ASP A 543 -3.27 30.88 6.50
C ASP A 543 -2.17 30.14 7.32
N MET A 544 -1.80 28.92 6.90
CA MET A 544 -0.83 28.06 7.57
C MET A 544 0.50 27.91 6.82
N GLN A 545 0.77 28.70 5.78
CA GLN A 545 2.14 28.76 5.25
C GLN A 545 3.03 29.52 6.27
N PRO A 546 4.18 28.95 6.67
CA PRO A 546 5.10 29.64 7.57
C PRO A 546 5.49 30.98 6.96
N HIS A 547 5.35 32.04 7.75
CA HIS A 547 5.82 33.38 7.41
C HIS A 547 7.32 33.29 7.07
N VAL A 548 7.66 33.31 5.78
CA VAL A 548 9.03 33.60 5.35
C VAL A 548 9.18 35.12 5.51
N PRO A 549 10.07 35.63 6.36
CA PRO A 549 10.35 37.06 6.41
C PRO A 549 10.84 37.48 5.02
N SER A 550 10.28 38.54 4.46
CA SER A 550 10.81 39.11 3.22
C SER A 550 12.19 39.70 3.48
N GLU A 551 13.12 39.53 2.53
CA GLU A 551 14.51 40.02 2.58
C GLU A 551 14.64 41.57 2.56
N LYS A 552 13.70 42.30 3.16
CA LYS A 552 13.74 43.76 3.27
C LYS A 552 13.87 44.29 4.70
N GLU A 553 14.13 43.43 5.67
CA GLU A 553 14.48 43.85 7.04
C GLU A 553 15.76 43.15 7.54
N GLN A 554 16.87 43.34 6.81
CA GLN A 554 18.23 43.20 7.34
C GLN A 554 19.03 44.47 7.08
#